data_AF-A0A3Q9VXV7-F1
#
_entry.id   AF-A0A3Q9VXV7-F1
#
_cell.length_a   1.000
_cell.length_b   1.000
_cell.length_c   1.000
_cell.angle_alpha   90.00
_cell.angle_beta   90.00
_cell.angle_gamma   90.00
#
_symmetry.space_group_name_H-M   'P 1'
#
loop_
_entity.id
_entity.type
_entity.pdbx_description
1 polymer ?
#
loop_
_entity_poly.entity_id
_entity_poly.type
_entity_poly.pdbx_seq_one_letter_code
_entity_poly.pdbx_strand_id
1 'polypeptide(L)'
;CFCNPGACQWFLGLSNNDIRKQFESGHICSDYNDLIDGLPTGAVRLSFGFMTRKKDVDKVISMIEECYLKAPADRLQRLNVAKLPKALKHIPERLKPKLKEICIYPVKSCGAFKITDSWPLTSTGLLYDRGWMIVDSSGMAFTQKHQSRLCLIRPIINRHKGTMELTFTGMKSVDVSLEMASEEINVINSSVCRSKVCDDVVSGYDCGDKVANWL
;
A
#
# COMPACT_ATOMS: atom_id res chain seq x y z
N CYS A 1 18.89 -18.27 -18.30
CA CYS A 1 18.89 -18.84 -19.67
C CYS A 1 19.04 -20.35 -19.63
N PHE A 2 18.00 -21.06 -19.20
CA PHE A 2 18.08 -22.51 -18.95
C PHE A 2 19.40 -22.84 -18.24
N CYS A 3 20.13 -23.85 -18.73
CA CYS A 3 21.38 -24.27 -18.11
C CYS A 3 22.63 -23.67 -18.80
N ASN A 4 22.47 -22.56 -19.55
CA ASN A 4 23.56 -21.82 -20.20
C ASN A 4 23.55 -20.34 -19.77
N PRO A 5 24.17 -19.99 -18.62
CA PRO A 5 24.18 -18.61 -18.13
C PRO A 5 24.94 -17.64 -19.06
N GLY A 6 25.97 -18.12 -19.77
CA GLY A 6 26.74 -17.30 -20.72
C GLY A 6 25.90 -16.74 -21.86
N ALA A 7 24.87 -17.46 -22.31
CA ALA A 7 23.93 -16.93 -23.30
C ALA A 7 23.17 -15.71 -22.77
N CYS A 8 22.62 -15.79 -21.54
CA CYS A 8 21.93 -14.64 -20.94
C CYS A 8 22.89 -13.49 -20.69
N GLN A 9 24.12 -13.79 -20.25
CA GLN A 9 25.14 -12.80 -20.08
C GLN A 9 25.35 -11.98 -21.36
N TRP A 10 25.47 -12.64 -22.50
CA TRP A 10 25.66 -11.99 -23.78
C TRP A 10 24.41 -11.24 -24.27
N PHE A 11 23.24 -11.90 -24.31
CA PHE A 11 22.02 -11.32 -24.87
C PHE A 11 21.41 -10.20 -24.02
N LEU A 12 21.57 -10.27 -22.69
CA LEU A 12 21.04 -9.28 -21.75
C LEU A 12 22.08 -8.25 -21.33
N GLY A 13 23.31 -8.35 -21.84
CA GLY A 13 24.40 -7.42 -21.53
C GLY A 13 24.83 -7.44 -20.06
N LEU A 14 24.74 -8.60 -19.40
CA LEU A 14 25.08 -8.73 -17.99
C LEU A 14 26.60 -8.75 -17.79
N SER A 15 27.08 -8.10 -16.74
CA SER A 15 28.49 -8.15 -16.37
C SER A 15 28.84 -9.46 -15.68
N ASN A 16 30.14 -9.79 -15.60
CA ASN A 16 30.62 -10.92 -14.79
C ASN A 16 30.20 -10.80 -13.32
N ASN A 17 30.03 -9.57 -12.82
CA ASN A 17 29.60 -9.34 -11.45
C ASN A 17 28.11 -9.68 -11.27
N ASP A 18 27.27 -9.35 -12.24
CA ASP A 18 25.85 -9.69 -12.21
C ASP A 18 25.65 -11.20 -12.22
N ILE A 19 26.42 -11.94 -13.03
CA ILE A 19 26.38 -13.42 -13.03
C ILE A 19 26.80 -14.00 -11.67
N ARG A 20 27.82 -13.42 -11.00
CA ARG A 20 28.22 -13.85 -9.65
C ARG A 20 27.12 -13.58 -8.62
N LYS A 21 26.50 -12.40 -8.64
CA LYS A 21 25.36 -12.09 -7.76
C LYS A 21 24.19 -13.04 -7.99
N GLN A 22 23.89 -13.36 -9.25
CA GLN A 22 22.87 -14.34 -9.57
C GLN A 22 23.18 -15.69 -8.94
N PHE A 23 24.42 -16.17 -9.04
CA PHE A 23 24.85 -17.40 -8.37
C PHE A 23 24.76 -17.31 -6.83
N GLU A 24 25.22 -16.22 -6.22
CA GLU A 24 25.20 -16.00 -4.76
C GLU A 24 23.77 -15.91 -4.19
N SER A 25 22.82 -15.38 -4.97
CA SER A 25 21.40 -15.38 -4.62
C SER A 25 20.71 -16.74 -4.82
N GLY A 26 21.48 -17.77 -5.23
CA GLY A 26 21.00 -19.13 -5.40
C GLY A 26 20.32 -19.40 -6.74
N HIS A 27 20.59 -18.58 -7.77
CA HIS A 27 20.00 -18.79 -9.09
C HIS A 27 20.49 -20.10 -9.71
N ILE A 28 19.55 -20.97 -10.09
CA ILE A 28 19.82 -22.23 -10.79
C ILE A 28 18.87 -22.43 -11.98
N CYS A 29 19.26 -23.33 -12.88
CA CYS A 29 18.43 -23.72 -14.02
C CYS A 29 17.09 -24.30 -13.53
N SER A 30 15.97 -23.71 -13.98
CA SER A 30 14.61 -24.11 -13.61
C SER A 30 14.16 -23.76 -12.18
N ASP A 31 14.80 -22.77 -11.55
CA ASP A 31 14.23 -22.14 -10.36
C ASP A 31 13.06 -21.19 -10.69
N TYR A 32 12.60 -20.46 -9.68
CA TYR A 32 11.54 -19.45 -9.78
C TYR A 32 12.09 -18.02 -9.73
N ASN A 33 13.41 -17.82 -9.90
CA ASN A 33 14.05 -16.51 -9.79
C ASN A 33 14.17 -15.87 -11.18
N ASP A 34 13.06 -15.37 -11.71
CA ASP A 34 13.00 -14.75 -13.04
C ASP A 34 13.70 -13.36 -13.11
N LEU A 35 13.79 -12.68 -11.97
CA LEU A 35 14.40 -11.35 -11.81
C LEU A 35 15.32 -11.34 -10.59
N ILE A 36 16.54 -10.82 -10.76
CA ILE A 36 17.49 -10.57 -9.67
C ILE A 36 17.94 -9.13 -9.78
N ASP A 37 17.69 -8.34 -8.73
CA ASP A 37 17.88 -6.88 -8.72
C ASP A 37 17.18 -6.16 -9.88
N GLY A 38 16.03 -6.68 -10.30
CA GLY A 38 15.26 -6.16 -11.44
C GLY A 38 15.82 -6.53 -12.82
N LEU A 39 16.96 -7.25 -12.88
CA LEU A 39 17.52 -7.74 -14.13
C LEU A 39 16.95 -9.13 -14.46
N PRO A 40 16.53 -9.37 -15.71
CA PRO A 40 16.11 -10.69 -16.15
C PRO A 40 17.26 -11.69 -16.12
N THR A 41 16.95 -12.90 -15.67
CA THR A 41 17.90 -14.02 -15.56
C THR A 41 17.59 -15.12 -16.57
N GLY A 42 16.38 -15.10 -17.12
CA GLY A 42 15.78 -16.15 -17.91
C GLY A 42 15.69 -15.85 -19.41
N ALA A 43 15.20 -16.85 -20.15
CA ALA A 43 14.80 -16.70 -21.53
C ALA A 43 13.58 -17.59 -21.79
N VAL A 44 12.69 -17.15 -22.67
CA VAL A 44 11.58 -17.97 -23.16
C VAL A 44 12.00 -18.60 -24.48
N ARG A 45 11.89 -19.92 -24.60
CA ARG A 45 12.18 -20.66 -25.83
C ARG A 45 10.89 -21.14 -26.46
N LEU A 46 10.69 -20.79 -27.72
CA LEU A 46 9.65 -21.38 -28.56
C LEU A 46 10.29 -22.27 -29.61
N SER A 47 9.72 -23.46 -29.82
CA SER A 47 10.18 -24.43 -30.79
C SER A 47 9.05 -24.72 -31.78
N PHE A 48 9.37 -24.70 -33.07
CA PHE A 48 8.42 -24.93 -34.15
C PHE A 48 8.62 -26.33 -34.73
N GLY A 49 7.52 -27.03 -34.96
CA GLY A 49 7.53 -28.36 -35.56
C GLY A 49 7.42 -28.27 -37.08
N PHE A 50 7.58 -29.42 -37.75
CA PHE A 50 7.50 -29.51 -39.21
C PHE A 50 6.21 -28.91 -39.81
N MET A 51 5.07 -29.06 -39.12
CA MET A 51 3.77 -28.57 -39.60
C MET A 51 3.48 -27.10 -39.22
N THR A 52 4.41 -26.39 -38.57
CA THR A 52 4.22 -24.98 -38.24
C THR A 52 4.21 -24.14 -39.52
N ARG A 53 3.17 -23.32 -39.71
CA ARG A 53 3.09 -22.38 -40.83
C ARG A 53 3.44 -20.98 -40.36
N LYS A 54 3.81 -20.10 -41.30
CA LYS A 54 4.06 -18.68 -41.03
C LYS A 54 2.95 -18.03 -40.19
N LYS A 55 1.68 -18.28 -40.53
CA LYS A 55 0.53 -17.74 -39.78
C LYS A 55 0.47 -18.18 -38.31
N ASP A 56 1.04 -19.34 -37.98
CA ASP A 56 1.09 -19.83 -36.60
C ASP A 56 2.17 -19.07 -35.82
N VAL A 57 3.29 -18.73 -36.46
CA VAL A 57 4.33 -17.84 -35.91
C VAL A 57 3.81 -16.41 -35.75
N ASP A 58 3.13 -15.88 -36.76
CA ASP A 58 2.56 -14.52 -36.74
C ASP A 58 1.58 -14.35 -35.58
N LYS A 59 0.80 -15.39 -35.25
CA LYS A 59 -0.09 -15.38 -34.06
C LYS A 59 0.68 -15.29 -32.75
N VAL A 60 1.82 -15.97 -32.64
CA VAL A 60 2.67 -15.88 -31.44
C VAL A 60 3.26 -14.48 -31.31
N ILE A 61 3.79 -13.92 -32.41
CA ILE A 61 4.35 -12.57 -32.43
C ILE A 61 3.26 -11.56 -32.04
N SER A 62 2.09 -11.65 -32.65
CA SER A 62 0.94 -10.80 -32.33
C SER A 62 0.57 -10.93 -30.86
N MET A 63 0.53 -12.13 -30.28
CA MET A 63 0.29 -12.32 -28.85
C MET A 63 1.33 -11.59 -27.99
N ILE A 64 2.63 -11.66 -28.33
CA ILE A 64 3.69 -10.97 -27.58
C ILE A 64 3.49 -9.45 -27.65
N GLU A 65 3.30 -8.91 -28.85
CA GLU A 65 3.09 -7.48 -29.07
C GLU A 65 1.87 -6.97 -28.28
N GLU A 66 0.78 -7.71 -28.37
CA GLU A 66 -0.49 -7.33 -27.80
C GLU A 66 -0.58 -7.50 -26.28
N CYS A 67 0.05 -8.53 -25.73
CA CYS A 67 -0.03 -8.86 -24.31
C CYS A 67 1.10 -8.25 -23.48
N TYR A 68 2.25 -7.89 -24.08
CA TYR A 68 3.43 -7.46 -23.33
C TYR A 68 4.00 -6.11 -23.79
N LEU A 69 3.80 -5.71 -25.05
CA LEU A 69 4.34 -4.44 -25.56
C LEU A 69 3.32 -3.29 -25.54
N LYS A 70 2.02 -3.58 -25.44
CA LYS A 70 0.96 -2.55 -25.33
C LYS A 70 0.91 -1.92 -23.93
N ALA A 71 0.41 -0.69 -23.88
CA ALA A 71 0.24 0.06 -22.64
C ALA A 71 -0.64 -0.72 -21.64
N PRO A 72 -0.40 -0.60 -20.32
CA PRO A 72 -1.19 -1.30 -19.31
C PRO A 72 -2.70 -1.11 -19.45
N ALA A 73 -3.16 0.10 -19.80
CA ALA A 73 -4.58 0.40 -20.01
C ALA A 73 -5.21 -0.46 -21.12
N ASP A 74 -4.53 -0.59 -22.26
CA ASP A 74 -5.01 -1.39 -23.40
C ASP A 74 -5.05 -2.89 -23.06
N ARG A 75 -4.08 -3.36 -22.28
CA ARG A 75 -4.01 -4.75 -21.82
C ARG A 75 -5.16 -5.09 -20.86
N LEU A 76 -5.50 -4.17 -19.95
CA LEU A 76 -6.63 -4.35 -19.05
C LEU A 76 -7.97 -4.42 -19.79
N GLN A 77 -8.14 -3.65 -20.88
CA GLN A 77 -9.34 -3.75 -21.72
C GLN A 77 -9.52 -5.13 -22.37
N ARG A 78 -8.44 -5.86 -22.62
CA ARG A 78 -8.48 -7.22 -23.19
C ARG A 78 -8.91 -8.29 -22.19
N LEU A 79 -8.76 -8.03 -20.89
CA LEU A 79 -9.33 -8.87 -19.83
C LEU A 79 -10.85 -8.69 -19.69
N ASN A 80 -11.49 -7.97 -20.61
CA ASN A 80 -12.95 -7.87 -20.65
C ASN A 80 -13.57 -9.26 -20.88
N VAL A 81 -14.29 -9.72 -19.85
CA VAL A 81 -14.96 -11.02 -19.77
C VAL A 81 -15.87 -11.30 -20.98
N ALA A 82 -16.43 -10.26 -21.61
CA ALA A 82 -17.33 -10.39 -22.76
C ALA A 82 -16.63 -10.95 -24.02
N LYS A 83 -15.32 -10.69 -24.19
CA LYS A 83 -14.56 -11.10 -25.39
C LYS A 83 -13.74 -12.38 -25.18
N LEU A 84 -13.70 -12.93 -23.96
CA LEU A 84 -12.88 -14.08 -23.64
C LEU A 84 -13.53 -15.41 -24.09
N PRO A 85 -12.75 -16.35 -24.65
CA PRO A 85 -13.19 -17.72 -24.87
C PRO A 85 -13.78 -18.34 -23.61
N LYS A 86 -14.80 -19.21 -23.74
CA LYS A 86 -15.47 -19.86 -22.59
C LYS A 86 -14.48 -20.48 -21.59
N ALA A 87 -13.42 -21.11 -22.09
CA ALA A 87 -12.38 -21.74 -21.26
C ALA A 87 -11.61 -20.74 -20.38
N LEU A 88 -11.50 -19.47 -20.79
CA LEU A 88 -10.71 -18.44 -20.11
C LEU A 88 -11.54 -17.47 -19.26
N LYS A 89 -12.87 -17.61 -19.23
CA LYS A 89 -13.77 -16.69 -18.49
C LYS A 89 -13.52 -16.65 -16.98
N HIS A 90 -12.95 -17.71 -16.40
CA HIS A 90 -12.62 -17.79 -14.96
C HIS A 90 -11.36 -16.99 -14.57
N ILE A 91 -10.50 -16.64 -15.55
CA ILE A 91 -9.20 -16.01 -15.28
C ILE A 91 -9.37 -14.56 -14.79
N PRO A 92 -10.17 -13.69 -15.44
CA PRO A 92 -10.37 -12.33 -14.94
C PRO A 92 -10.92 -12.28 -13.53
N GLU A 93 -11.80 -13.21 -13.13
CA GLU A 93 -12.32 -13.24 -11.76
C GLU A 93 -11.23 -13.51 -10.71
N ARG A 94 -10.22 -14.31 -11.06
CA ARG A 94 -9.03 -14.51 -10.21
C ARG A 94 -8.09 -13.32 -10.20
N LEU A 95 -8.03 -12.55 -11.29
CA LEU A 95 -7.14 -11.40 -11.45
C LEU A 95 -7.79 -10.06 -11.06
N LYS A 96 -9.10 -10.04 -10.81
CA LYS A 96 -9.80 -8.85 -10.34
C LYS A 96 -9.17 -8.41 -9.02
N PRO A 97 -8.69 -7.15 -8.92
CA PRO A 97 -8.18 -6.65 -7.67
C PRO A 97 -9.29 -6.71 -6.63
N LYS A 98 -8.98 -7.32 -5.48
CA LYS A 98 -9.88 -7.37 -4.34
C LYS A 98 -9.35 -6.42 -3.28
N LEU A 99 -10.23 -5.57 -2.77
CA LEU A 99 -9.93 -4.79 -1.58
C LEU A 99 -9.70 -5.77 -0.42
N LYS A 100 -8.47 -5.81 0.09
CA LYS A 100 -8.11 -6.70 1.20
C LYS A 100 -8.50 -6.10 2.55
N GLU A 101 -8.18 -4.83 2.74
CA GLU A 101 -8.37 -4.12 4.00
C GLU A 101 -8.31 -2.61 3.75
N ILE A 102 -9.08 -1.84 4.53
CA ILE A 102 -8.92 -0.39 4.64
C ILE A 102 -8.47 -0.08 6.06
N CYS A 103 -7.43 0.74 6.17
CA CYS A 103 -6.90 1.21 7.44
C CYS A 103 -6.89 2.74 7.42
N ILE A 104 -7.39 3.35 8.49
CA ILE A 104 -7.19 4.77 8.77
C ILE A 104 -6.25 4.92 9.95
N TYR A 105 -5.66 6.10 10.10
CA TYR A 105 -4.72 6.43 11.17
C TYR A 105 -5.22 7.72 11.82
N PRO A 106 -6.18 7.60 12.74
CA PRO A 106 -6.84 8.76 13.33
C PRO A 106 -5.85 9.74 13.96
N VAL A 107 -4.92 9.23 14.76
CA VAL A 107 -3.85 10.01 15.38
C VAL A 107 -2.57 9.88 14.56
N LYS A 108 -1.99 11.03 14.18
CA LYS A 108 -0.71 11.10 13.47
C LYS A 108 0.35 10.27 14.19
N SER A 109 1.07 9.45 13.41
CA SER A 109 2.17 8.58 13.88
C SER A 109 1.79 7.44 14.83
N CYS A 110 0.51 7.26 15.15
CA CYS A 110 0.01 6.14 15.95
C CYS A 110 -0.39 4.93 15.08
N GLY A 111 -0.85 3.86 15.74
CA GLY A 111 -1.31 2.64 15.09
C GLY A 111 -2.57 2.84 14.22
N ALA A 112 -2.76 1.92 13.28
CA ALA A 112 -3.91 1.92 12.39
C ALA A 112 -5.19 1.44 13.07
N PHE A 113 -6.32 2.07 12.75
CA PHE A 113 -7.66 1.55 12.95
C PHE A 113 -8.13 0.83 11.68
N LYS A 114 -8.48 -0.45 11.82
CA LYS A 114 -8.90 -1.32 10.73
C LYS A 114 -10.41 -1.22 10.53
N ILE A 115 -10.84 -0.83 9.34
CA ILE A 115 -12.25 -0.76 8.98
C ILE A 115 -12.72 -2.17 8.63
N THR A 116 -13.82 -2.59 9.26
CA THR A 116 -14.38 -3.94 9.06
C THR A 116 -15.52 -3.97 8.05
N ASP A 117 -16.18 -2.84 7.82
CA ASP A 117 -17.38 -2.72 7.01
C ASP A 117 -17.27 -1.58 5.97
N SER A 118 -17.99 -0.49 6.16
CA SER A 118 -18.02 0.68 5.29
C SER A 118 -17.58 1.91 6.06
N TRP A 119 -16.92 2.84 5.37
CA TRP A 119 -16.44 4.06 6.00
C TRP A 119 -16.80 5.30 5.18
N PRO A 120 -17.25 6.40 5.82
CA PRO A 120 -17.61 7.61 5.11
C PRO A 120 -16.40 8.25 4.43
N LEU A 121 -16.61 8.74 3.21
CA LEU A 121 -15.66 9.57 2.49
C LEU A 121 -16.09 11.03 2.64
N THR A 122 -15.14 11.90 3.01
CA THR A 122 -15.28 13.34 3.13
C THR A 122 -14.54 14.04 1.98
N SER A 123 -14.60 15.36 1.91
CA SER A 123 -13.82 16.15 0.96
C SER A 123 -12.30 16.01 1.15
N THR A 124 -11.84 15.59 2.33
CA THR A 124 -10.42 15.49 2.70
C THR A 124 -9.91 14.05 2.78
N GLY A 125 -10.78 13.05 2.60
CA GLY A 125 -10.40 11.64 2.64
C GLY A 125 -11.38 10.78 3.43
N LEU A 126 -10.90 9.69 4.02
CA LEU A 126 -11.73 8.87 4.89
C LEU A 126 -12.02 9.65 6.18
N LEU A 127 -13.27 9.62 6.65
CA LEU A 127 -13.67 10.32 7.87
C LEU A 127 -12.74 9.97 9.04
N TYR A 128 -12.35 10.97 9.83
CA TYR A 128 -11.44 10.83 10.97
C TYR A 128 -10.00 10.43 10.63
N ASP A 129 -9.63 10.30 9.36
CA ASP A 129 -8.26 10.00 9.00
C ASP A 129 -7.34 11.21 9.23
N ARG A 130 -6.29 11.04 10.04
CA ARG A 130 -5.34 12.10 10.43
C ARG A 130 -6.00 13.32 11.08
N GLY A 131 -7.12 13.10 11.78
CA GLY A 131 -7.83 14.15 12.50
C GLY A 131 -7.14 14.64 13.77
N TRP A 132 -6.19 13.88 14.33
CA TRP A 132 -5.52 14.18 15.60
C TRP A 132 -4.00 14.07 15.49
N MET A 133 -3.30 14.71 16.43
CA MET A 133 -1.86 14.59 16.62
C MET A 133 -1.52 14.75 18.09
N ILE A 134 -0.39 14.16 18.50
CA ILE A 134 0.19 14.37 19.83
C ILE A 134 1.29 15.41 19.68
N VAL A 135 1.28 16.44 20.51
CA VAL A 135 2.26 17.52 20.50
C VAL A 135 3.04 17.58 21.81
N ASP A 136 4.24 18.13 21.77
CA ASP A 136 4.99 18.47 22.97
C ASP A 136 4.55 19.83 23.56
N SER A 137 5.19 20.26 24.64
CA SER A 137 4.92 21.54 25.30
C SER A 137 5.24 22.77 24.42
N SER A 138 6.02 22.60 23.35
CA SER A 138 6.29 23.66 22.36
C SER A 138 5.25 23.71 21.24
N GLY A 139 4.28 22.79 21.24
CA GLY A 139 3.28 22.65 20.19
C GLY A 139 3.78 21.86 18.98
N MET A 140 4.97 21.27 19.04
CA MET A 140 5.52 20.49 17.94
C MET A 140 4.97 19.06 17.96
N ALA A 141 4.46 18.59 16.83
CA ALA A 141 3.93 17.23 16.73
C ALA A 141 5.03 16.18 16.89
N PHE A 142 4.82 15.20 17.76
CA PHE A 142 5.66 14.02 17.78
C PHE A 142 5.53 13.24 16.48
N THR A 143 6.62 12.64 16.04
CA THR A 143 6.64 11.80 14.84
C THR A 143 7.16 10.41 15.16
N GLN A 144 6.66 9.43 14.43
CA GLN A 144 7.09 8.02 14.56
C GLN A 144 8.59 7.83 14.30
N LYS A 145 9.22 8.72 13.51
CA LYS A 145 10.66 8.69 13.23
C LYS A 145 11.49 8.96 14.49
N HIS A 146 11.01 9.84 15.37
CA HIS A 146 11.68 10.19 16.62
C HIS A 146 11.20 9.35 17.80
N GLN A 147 9.90 9.02 17.84
CA GLN A 147 9.29 8.17 18.87
C GLN A 147 8.58 6.99 18.23
N SER A 148 9.32 5.90 18.00
CA SER A 148 8.78 4.70 17.34
C SER A 148 7.66 4.03 18.15
N ARG A 149 7.67 4.19 19.48
CA ARG A 149 6.65 3.63 20.38
C ARG A 149 5.24 4.18 20.16
N LEU A 150 5.09 5.32 19.47
CA LEU A 150 3.76 5.85 19.11
C LEU A 150 2.93 4.83 18.32
N CYS A 151 3.55 3.98 17.52
CA CYS A 151 2.83 2.97 16.73
C CYS A 151 2.11 1.91 17.56
N LEU A 152 2.46 1.80 18.85
CA LEU A 152 1.84 0.90 19.80
C LEU A 152 0.56 1.51 20.41
N ILE A 153 0.39 2.83 20.34
CA ILE A 153 -0.87 3.48 20.68
C ILE A 153 -1.88 3.14 19.57
N ARG A 154 -2.95 2.45 19.93
CA ARG A 154 -3.98 2.00 18.99
C ARG A 154 -5.29 2.74 19.22
N PRO A 155 -5.70 3.60 18.26
CA PRO A 155 -7.00 4.24 18.30
C PRO A 155 -8.11 3.27 17.85
N ILE A 156 -9.23 3.29 18.55
CA ILE A 156 -10.44 2.52 18.26
C ILE A 156 -11.61 3.50 18.19
N ILE A 157 -12.20 3.66 17.01
CA ILE A 157 -13.29 4.62 16.79
C ILE A 157 -14.63 3.95 17.05
N ASN A 158 -15.44 4.55 17.92
CA ASN A 158 -16.83 4.19 18.13
C ASN A 158 -17.76 5.33 17.66
N ARG A 159 -18.24 5.23 16.43
CA ARG A 159 -19.10 6.25 15.80
C ARG A 159 -20.45 6.40 16.49
N HIS A 160 -21.00 5.33 17.06
CA HIS A 160 -22.29 5.38 17.75
C HIS A 160 -22.21 6.07 19.10
N LYS A 161 -21.08 5.92 19.80
CA LYS A 161 -20.81 6.59 21.07
C LYS A 161 -20.24 8.00 20.91
N GLY A 162 -19.83 8.38 19.70
CA GLY A 162 -19.14 9.64 19.47
C GLY A 162 -17.76 9.71 20.14
N THR A 163 -17.09 8.57 20.36
CA THR A 163 -15.80 8.52 21.06
C THR A 163 -14.74 7.72 20.30
N MET A 164 -13.47 8.12 20.48
CA MET A 164 -12.28 7.38 20.09
C MET A 164 -11.57 6.91 21.36
N GLU A 165 -11.40 5.61 21.51
CA GLU A 165 -10.64 5.01 22.60
C GLU A 165 -9.18 4.85 22.17
N LEU A 166 -8.24 5.37 22.96
CA LEU A 166 -6.81 5.14 22.80
C LEU A 166 -6.37 4.00 23.73
N THR A 167 -5.69 3.01 23.17
CA THR A 167 -5.20 1.84 23.89
C THR A 167 -3.68 1.72 23.76
N PHE A 168 -3.02 1.28 24.82
CA PHE A 168 -1.59 0.98 24.84
C PHE A 168 -1.35 -0.24 25.73
N THR A 169 -0.42 -1.12 25.35
CA THR A 169 -0.19 -2.40 26.04
C THR A 169 0.12 -2.18 27.52
N GLY A 170 -0.67 -2.80 28.40
CA GLY A 170 -0.48 -2.75 29.86
C GLY A 170 -1.04 -1.49 30.53
N MET A 171 -1.73 -0.61 29.79
CA MET A 171 -2.37 0.60 30.32
C MET A 171 -3.89 0.51 30.20
N LYS A 172 -4.60 1.10 31.17
CA LYS A 172 -6.05 1.32 31.03
C LYS A 172 -6.28 2.31 29.89
N SER A 173 -7.27 2.07 29.05
CA SER A 173 -7.59 2.94 27.91
C SER A 173 -8.13 4.31 28.33
N VAL A 174 -8.05 5.26 27.40
CA VAL A 174 -8.58 6.61 27.56
C VAL A 174 -9.48 6.96 26.38
N ASP A 175 -10.62 7.59 26.66
CA ASP A 175 -11.56 8.07 25.65
C ASP A 175 -11.27 9.52 25.26
N VAL A 176 -11.38 9.80 23.96
CA VAL A 176 -11.33 11.10 23.32
C VAL A 176 -12.67 11.35 22.62
N SER A 177 -13.27 12.52 22.79
CA SER A 177 -14.52 12.87 22.07
C SER A 177 -14.25 13.01 20.57
N LEU A 178 -15.12 12.44 19.73
CA LEU A 178 -15.11 12.66 18.27
C LEU A 178 -15.87 13.93 17.89
N GLU A 179 -16.80 14.36 18.74
CA GLU A 179 -17.54 15.60 18.55
C GLU A 179 -16.64 16.75 18.98
N MET A 180 -16.23 17.57 18.01
CA MET A 180 -15.82 18.94 18.32
C MET A 180 -17.07 19.65 18.79
N ALA A 181 -17.06 20.18 20.01
CA ALA A 181 -18.18 20.90 20.58
C ALA A 181 -18.76 21.85 19.51
N SER A 182 -20.02 21.60 19.14
CA SER A 182 -20.80 22.50 18.29
C SER A 182 -20.72 23.91 18.86
N GLU A 183 -20.65 24.91 17.98
CA GLU A 183 -20.34 26.34 18.17
C GLU A 183 -21.14 27.14 19.24
N GLU A 184 -21.84 26.50 20.18
CA GLU A 184 -22.68 27.18 21.19
C GLU A 184 -22.42 26.75 22.65
N ILE A 185 -21.48 25.84 22.93
CA ILE A 185 -21.14 25.46 24.31
C ILE A 185 -19.74 25.95 24.69
N ASN A 186 -19.68 27.15 25.27
CA ASN A 186 -18.57 27.69 26.06
C ASN A 186 -17.17 27.67 25.39
N VAL A 187 -16.98 28.55 24.40
CA VAL A 187 -15.68 28.98 23.82
C VAL A 187 -14.70 29.56 24.87
N ILE A 188 -15.07 29.60 26.15
CA ILE A 188 -14.26 30.18 27.22
C ILE A 188 -13.13 29.23 27.68
N ASN A 189 -13.27 27.90 27.49
CA ASN A 189 -12.32 26.93 28.06
C ASN A 189 -11.65 25.95 27.07
N SER A 190 -11.91 26.02 25.76
CA SER A 190 -11.15 25.20 24.79
C SER A 190 -9.85 25.90 24.40
N SER A 191 -8.71 25.43 24.91
CA SER A 191 -7.39 25.90 24.50
C SER A 191 -7.14 25.54 23.03
N VAL A 192 -7.11 26.55 22.16
CA VAL A 192 -6.67 26.37 20.77
C VAL A 192 -5.15 26.24 20.78
N CYS A 193 -4.63 25.10 20.33
CA CYS A 193 -3.19 24.88 20.20
C CYS A 193 -2.73 25.19 18.77
N ARG A 194 -1.58 25.86 18.62
CA ARG A 194 -0.91 26.05 17.33
C ARG A 194 0.23 25.03 17.22
N SER A 195 0.30 24.35 16.09
CA SER A 195 1.34 23.38 15.76
C SER A 195 1.85 23.63 14.35
N LYS A 196 2.97 22.98 14.01
CA LYS A 196 3.58 23.06 12.69
C LYS A 196 3.66 21.67 12.07
N VAL A 197 3.09 21.49 10.88
CA VAL A 197 3.11 20.24 10.12
C VAL A 197 3.64 20.51 8.72
N CYS A 198 4.78 19.91 8.36
CA CYS A 198 5.39 20.06 7.03
C CYS A 198 5.50 21.52 6.56
N ASP A 199 5.87 22.40 7.49
CA ASP A 199 5.99 23.84 7.34
C ASP A 199 4.73 24.71 7.44
N ASP A 200 3.55 24.10 7.45
CA ASP A 200 2.29 24.80 7.64
C ASP A 200 1.92 24.92 9.12
N VAL A 201 1.47 26.10 9.53
CA VAL A 201 0.90 26.33 10.86
C VAL A 201 -0.54 25.84 10.87
N VAL A 202 -0.83 24.88 11.74
CA VAL A 202 -2.16 24.33 11.94
C VAL A 202 -2.67 24.67 13.34
N SER A 203 -3.96 24.98 13.45
CA SER A 203 -4.65 25.12 14.72
C SER A 203 -5.41 23.85 15.06
N GLY A 204 -5.32 23.40 16.31
CA GLY A 204 -6.09 22.28 16.83
C GLY A 204 -6.80 22.63 18.13
N TYR A 205 -7.67 21.74 18.56
CA TYR A 205 -8.31 21.81 19.87
C TYR A 205 -7.63 20.83 20.82
N ASP A 206 -7.37 21.28 22.04
CA ASP A 206 -6.89 20.40 23.09
C ASP A 206 -7.94 19.32 23.42
N CYS A 207 -7.48 18.07 23.52
CA CYS A 207 -8.30 16.91 23.87
C CYS A 207 -8.45 16.73 25.40
N GLY A 208 -7.82 17.61 26.19
CA GLY A 208 -8.00 17.74 27.63
C GLY A 208 -6.98 16.97 28.48
N ASP A 209 -6.84 17.40 29.74
CA ASP A 209 -5.81 16.93 30.67
C ASP A 209 -5.84 15.42 30.92
N LYS A 210 -7.01 14.78 30.83
CA LYS A 210 -7.14 13.32 31.00
C LYS A 210 -6.34 12.56 29.94
N VAL A 211 -6.39 13.03 28.68
CA VAL A 211 -5.67 12.42 27.56
C VAL A 211 -4.20 12.79 27.65
N ALA A 212 -3.89 14.04 27.99
CA ALA A 212 -2.50 14.50 28.17
C ALA A 212 -1.77 13.71 29.28
N ASN A 213 -2.41 13.47 30.42
CA ASN A 213 -1.83 12.67 31.52
C ASN A 213 -1.71 11.17 31.19
N TRP A 214 -2.43 10.69 30.18
CA TRP A 214 -2.33 9.29 29.74
C TRP A 214 -1.15 9.04 28.81
N LEU A 215 -0.73 10.06 28.05
CA LEU A 215 0.36 10.02 27.07
C LEU A 215 1.74 10.08 27.73
#